data_AF-A0A0U3DP10-F1
#
_entry.id   AF-A0A0U3DP10-F1
#
_cell.length_a   1.000
_cell.length_b   1.000
_cell.length_c   1.000
_cell.angle_alpha   90.00
_cell.angle_beta   90.00
_cell.angle_gamma   90.00
#
_symmetry.space_group_name_H-M   'P 1'
#
loop_
_entity.id
_entity.type
_entity.pdbx_description
1 polymer ?
#
loop_
_entity_poly.entity_id
_entity_poly.type
_entity_poly.pdbx_seq_one_letter_code
_entity_poly.pdbx_strand_id
1 'polypeptide(L)'
;MRFRYHHPIPNFFKVENPINPLTTISEDLLNELEEFILNKGFVGVSYSKLSDDFKGMWDIDWDNILILKYEMSEDILKMKPSKEKTVLEDKEFQDFGHRTFDIVDFLRKNDFEADLIHPLDDTVSLRSIAMQSNECVITRNNMCMFKEGINLGLFMIKTSIKNLPYKKENDMLWVEDFCSTCGVCIDRCPENAFDEDGKVKRKVCTAHKEGCSKCVLLCPFFKRGYDKVKKRYDRKKVR
;
A
#
# COMPACT_ATOMS: atom_id res chain seq x y z
N MET A 1 4.56 8.76 -1.60
CA MET A 1 3.45 9.73 -1.78
C MET A 1 3.42 10.55 -0.51
N ARG A 2 4.04 11.74 -0.48
CA ARG A 2 4.22 12.43 0.81
C ARG A 2 2.97 13.28 1.14
N PHE A 3 2.17 12.79 2.07
CA PHE A 3 1.18 13.61 2.75
C PHE A 3 1.91 14.52 3.73
N ARG A 4 1.69 15.84 3.64
CA ARG A 4 2.52 16.81 4.38
C ARG A 4 2.27 16.81 5.89
N TYR A 5 1.18 16.21 6.31
CA TYR A 5 0.76 16.14 7.71
C TYR A 5 1.25 14.88 8.43
N HIS A 6 1.82 13.90 7.72
CA HIS A 6 2.40 12.74 8.39
C HIS A 6 3.75 13.10 9.03
N HIS A 7 3.89 12.75 10.30
CA HIS A 7 5.16 12.89 11.01
C HIS A 7 6.06 11.68 10.73
N PRO A 8 7.39 11.84 10.73
CA PRO A 8 8.32 10.72 10.72
C PRO A 8 8.00 9.74 11.85
N ILE A 9 8.06 8.45 11.54
CA ILE A 9 7.76 7.42 12.51
C ILE A 9 9.04 7.21 13.34
N PRO A 10 8.97 7.36 14.67
CA PRO A 10 10.11 7.05 15.52
C PRO A 10 10.56 5.61 15.35
N ASN A 11 11.84 5.35 15.58
CA ASN A 11 12.34 3.98 15.61
C ASN A 11 11.84 3.28 16.89
N PHE A 12 11.15 2.14 16.73
CA PHE A 12 10.65 1.31 17.83
C PHE A 12 11.22 -0.11 17.84
N PHE A 13 12.33 -0.38 17.14
CA PHE A 13 12.98 -1.70 17.16
C PHE A 13 13.36 -2.07 18.60
N LYS A 14 13.01 -3.29 19.02
CA LYS A 14 13.41 -3.87 20.31
C LYS A 14 14.43 -4.99 20.12
N VAL A 15 14.60 -5.47 18.89
CA VAL A 15 15.49 -6.58 18.53
C VAL A 15 16.40 -6.10 17.42
N GLU A 16 17.70 -6.30 17.55
CA GLU A 16 18.66 -5.98 16.49
C GLU A 16 18.60 -7.00 15.35
N ASN A 17 19.07 -6.62 14.15
CA ASN A 17 19.20 -7.58 13.06
C ASN A 17 20.21 -8.68 13.44
N PRO A 18 19.96 -9.95 13.04
CA PRO A 18 20.89 -11.04 13.27
C PRO A 18 22.18 -10.84 12.46
N ILE A 19 23.32 -11.26 13.01
CA ILE A 19 24.62 -11.17 12.33
C ILE A 19 24.65 -12.05 11.05
N ASN A 20 24.00 -13.21 11.11
CA ASN A 20 23.93 -14.16 10.00
C ASN A 20 22.45 -14.49 9.70
N PRO A 21 21.75 -13.65 8.94
CA PRO A 21 20.32 -13.83 8.70
C PRO A 21 20.03 -15.09 7.88
N LEU A 22 18.99 -15.81 8.30
CA LEU A 22 18.35 -16.84 7.50
C LEU A 22 17.75 -16.23 6.24
N THR A 23 17.62 -17.06 5.20
CA THR A 23 17.07 -16.65 3.90
C THR A 23 15.91 -17.53 3.43
N THR A 24 15.57 -18.55 4.21
CA THR A 24 14.49 -19.50 3.90
C THR A 24 13.57 -19.59 5.11
N ILE A 25 12.29 -19.26 4.93
CA ILE A 25 11.25 -19.39 5.95
C ILE A 25 10.53 -20.74 5.78
N SER A 26 10.18 -21.41 6.87
CA SER A 26 9.32 -22.60 6.83
C SER A 26 7.87 -22.20 6.56
N GLU A 27 7.06 -23.13 6.05
CA GLU A 27 5.63 -22.90 5.83
C GLU A 27 4.90 -22.60 7.14
N ASP A 28 5.23 -23.33 8.22
CA ASP A 28 4.65 -23.10 9.54
C ASP A 28 4.93 -21.68 10.07
N LEU A 29 6.18 -21.22 9.98
CA LEU A 29 6.54 -19.89 10.45
C LEU A 29 5.99 -18.77 9.55
N LEU A 30 5.84 -19.03 8.26
CA LEU A 30 5.15 -18.11 7.34
C LEU A 30 3.67 -17.97 7.72
N ASN A 31 3.00 -19.07 8.03
CA ASN A 31 1.60 -19.06 8.49
C ASN A 31 1.47 -18.31 9.83
N GLU A 32 2.38 -18.57 10.79
CA GLU A 32 2.42 -17.84 12.06
C GLU A 32 2.64 -16.33 11.86
N LEU A 33 3.51 -15.95 10.92
CA LEU A 33 3.75 -14.56 10.55
C LEU A 33 2.49 -13.91 9.97
N GLU A 34 1.82 -14.57 9.02
CA GLU A 34 0.59 -14.05 8.41
C GLU A 34 -0.54 -13.89 9.44
N GLU A 35 -0.72 -14.87 10.32
CA GLU A 35 -1.67 -14.78 11.45
C GLU A 35 -1.30 -13.64 12.41
N PHE A 36 -0.01 -13.48 12.72
CA PHE A 36 0.47 -12.39 13.57
C PHE A 36 0.19 -11.02 12.95
N ILE A 37 0.39 -10.87 11.64
CA ILE A 37 0.07 -9.64 10.89
C ILE A 37 -1.43 -9.33 10.98
N LEU A 38 -2.30 -10.32 10.78
CA LEU A 38 -3.76 -10.16 10.91
C LEU A 38 -4.17 -9.78 12.34
N ASN A 39 -3.58 -10.44 13.35
CA ASN A 39 -3.83 -10.14 14.77
C ASN A 39 -3.37 -8.72 15.17
N LYS A 40 -2.41 -8.14 14.43
CA LYS A 40 -2.01 -6.73 14.58
C LYS A 40 -2.97 -5.75 13.90
N GLY A 41 -4.04 -6.23 13.26
CA GLY A 41 -5.08 -5.42 12.64
C GLY A 41 -4.77 -4.97 11.20
N PHE A 42 -3.74 -5.55 10.58
CA PHE A 42 -3.58 -5.44 9.13
C PHE A 42 -4.62 -6.34 8.44
N VAL A 43 -5.05 -5.95 7.24
CA VAL A 43 -6.04 -6.71 6.45
C VAL A 43 -5.38 -7.72 5.51
N GLY A 44 -4.06 -7.69 5.41
CA GLY A 44 -3.28 -8.70 4.70
C GLY A 44 -1.85 -8.28 4.44
N VAL A 45 -1.10 -9.20 3.85
CA VAL A 45 0.27 -9.00 3.36
C VAL A 45 0.33 -9.40 1.89
N SER A 46 1.19 -8.74 1.11
CA SER A 46 1.58 -9.19 -0.23
C SER A 46 3.10 -9.21 -0.30
N TYR A 47 3.65 -10.01 -1.22
CA TYR A 47 5.08 -10.20 -1.32
C TYR A 47 5.59 -9.66 -2.65
N SER A 48 6.68 -8.93 -2.62
CA SER A 48 7.29 -8.34 -3.80
C SER A 48 8.76 -8.74 -3.88
N LYS A 49 9.16 -9.24 -5.05
CA LYS A 49 10.56 -9.45 -5.40
C LYS A 49 10.93 -8.41 -6.44
N LEU A 50 11.87 -7.53 -6.10
CA LEU A 50 12.29 -6.48 -7.01
C LEU A 50 13.11 -7.03 -8.16
N SER A 51 12.86 -6.53 -9.37
CA SER A 51 13.70 -6.80 -10.53
C SER A 51 15.04 -6.06 -10.44
N ASP A 52 16.07 -6.60 -11.08
CA ASP A 52 17.39 -5.94 -11.14
C ASP A 52 17.31 -4.57 -11.83
N ASP A 53 16.48 -4.44 -12.88
CA ASP A 53 16.22 -3.15 -13.54
C ASP A 53 15.63 -2.12 -12.57
N PHE A 54 14.66 -2.55 -11.74
CA PHE A 54 14.07 -1.68 -10.75
C PHE A 54 15.10 -1.26 -9.71
N LYS A 55 15.89 -2.20 -9.20
CA LYS A 55 16.95 -1.90 -8.22
C LYS A 55 18.00 -0.94 -8.78
N GLY A 56 18.43 -1.14 -10.03
CA GLY A 56 19.36 -0.24 -10.71
C GLY A 56 18.80 1.16 -10.97
N MET A 57 17.49 1.27 -11.25
CA MET A 57 16.83 2.56 -11.47
C MET A 57 16.72 3.40 -10.18
N TRP A 58 16.60 2.76 -9.02
CA TRP A 58 16.43 3.42 -7.73
C TRP A 58 17.66 3.40 -6.82
N ASP A 59 18.77 2.81 -7.28
CA ASP A 59 20.02 2.65 -6.52
C ASP A 59 19.81 1.97 -5.15
N ILE A 60 19.16 0.80 -5.18
CA ILE A 60 18.82 0.01 -3.98
C ILE A 60 19.41 -1.40 -4.06
N ASP A 61 19.72 -1.99 -2.91
CA ASP A 61 20.47 -3.25 -2.75
C ASP A 61 19.67 -4.38 -2.10
N TRP A 62 18.36 -4.22 -1.94
CA TRP A 62 17.46 -5.20 -1.32
C TRP A 62 16.44 -5.76 -2.33
N ASP A 63 16.09 -7.05 -2.15
CA ASP A 63 15.29 -7.81 -3.12
C ASP A 63 13.85 -8.04 -2.67
N ASN A 64 13.68 -8.50 -1.43
CA ASN A 64 12.45 -9.14 -0.98
C ASN A 64 11.69 -8.23 0.00
N ILE A 65 10.42 -7.98 -0.30
CA ILE A 65 9.58 -7.04 0.45
C ILE A 65 8.28 -7.69 0.89
N LEU A 66 7.94 -7.48 2.15
CA LEU A 66 6.59 -7.66 2.68
C LEU A 66 5.85 -6.33 2.59
N ILE A 67 4.65 -6.35 1.99
CA ILE A 67 3.77 -5.19 1.88
C ILE A 67 2.60 -5.42 2.82
N LEU A 68 2.66 -4.80 3.99
CA LEU A 68 1.58 -4.81 4.97
C LEU A 68 0.50 -3.82 4.54
N LYS A 69 -0.75 -4.28 4.56
CA LYS A 69 -1.92 -3.51 4.13
C LYS A 69 -2.81 -3.29 5.34
N TYR A 70 -3.13 -2.04 5.65
CA TYR A 70 -4.16 -1.73 6.64
C TYR A 70 -5.30 -0.97 5.99
N GLU A 71 -6.52 -1.21 6.47
CA GLU A 71 -7.68 -0.47 6.02
C GLU A 71 -7.72 0.90 6.71
N MET A 72 -7.74 1.97 5.91
CA MET A 72 -7.90 3.33 6.45
C MET A 72 -9.30 3.47 7.03
N SER A 73 -9.40 4.06 8.23
CA SER A 73 -10.67 4.25 8.94
C SER A 73 -11.71 4.97 8.08
N GLU A 74 -12.83 4.29 7.84
CA GLU A 74 -13.90 4.83 7.00
C GLU A 74 -14.50 6.12 7.59
N ASP A 75 -14.60 6.22 8.91
CA ASP A 75 -15.09 7.41 9.60
C ASP A 75 -14.18 8.62 9.35
N ILE A 76 -12.86 8.44 9.45
CA ILE A 76 -11.88 9.47 9.12
C ILE A 76 -11.99 9.83 7.64
N LEU A 77 -12.04 8.83 6.74
CA LEU A 77 -12.19 9.09 5.32
C LEU A 77 -13.44 9.91 5.01
N LYS A 78 -14.58 9.67 5.67
CA LYS A 78 -15.84 10.43 5.47
C LYS A 78 -15.80 11.85 6.00
N MET A 79 -14.86 12.20 6.90
CA MET A 79 -14.70 13.57 7.37
C MET A 79 -14.41 14.53 6.23
N LYS A 80 -14.92 15.76 6.35
CA LYS A 80 -14.52 16.86 5.47
C LYS A 80 -13.02 17.16 5.63
N PRO A 81 -12.32 17.60 4.57
CA PRO A 81 -10.94 18.05 4.69
C PRO A 81 -10.81 19.10 5.78
N SER A 82 -9.90 18.89 6.73
CA SER A 82 -9.69 19.78 7.87
C SER A 82 -8.37 19.45 8.58
N LYS A 83 -7.87 20.38 9.41
CA LYS A 83 -6.71 20.12 10.26
C LYS A 83 -6.95 18.96 11.23
N GLU A 84 -8.15 18.89 11.80
CA GLU A 84 -8.54 17.79 12.68
C GLU A 84 -8.44 16.43 11.98
N LYS A 85 -8.98 16.35 10.76
CA LYS A 85 -8.89 15.14 9.93
C LYS A 85 -7.44 14.71 9.72
N THR A 86 -6.55 15.65 9.36
CA THR A 86 -5.13 15.33 9.13
C THR A 86 -4.43 14.82 10.38
N VAL A 87 -4.82 15.30 11.57
CA VAL A 87 -4.29 14.80 12.86
C VAL A 87 -4.75 13.37 13.12
N LEU A 88 -6.02 13.06 12.81
CA LEU A 88 -6.55 11.70 12.98
C LEU A 88 -5.93 10.72 11.97
N GLU A 89 -5.78 11.11 10.71
CA GLU A 89 -5.09 10.31 9.70
C GLU A 89 -3.63 10.05 10.09
N ASP A 90 -2.92 11.06 10.60
CA ASP A 90 -1.56 10.85 11.11
C ASP A 90 -1.53 9.95 12.33
N LYS A 91 -2.45 10.10 13.28
CA LYS A 91 -2.52 9.22 14.46
C LYS A 91 -2.73 7.76 14.06
N GLU A 92 -3.62 7.49 13.11
CA GLU A 92 -3.81 6.14 12.56
C GLU A 92 -2.53 5.63 11.88
N PHE A 93 -1.90 6.46 11.06
CA PHE A 93 -0.63 6.13 10.42
C PHE A 93 0.48 5.80 11.43
N GLN A 94 0.63 6.58 12.51
CA GLN A 94 1.61 6.33 13.56
C GLN A 94 1.34 5.02 14.30
N ASP A 95 0.06 4.70 14.57
CA ASP A 95 -0.33 3.46 15.24
C ASP A 95 0.04 2.23 14.39
N PHE A 96 -0.31 2.22 13.10
CA PHE A 96 0.12 1.15 12.19
C PHE A 96 1.64 1.13 11.96
N GLY A 97 2.30 2.29 12.01
CA GLY A 97 3.76 2.38 12.03
C GLY A 97 4.36 1.63 13.20
N HIS A 98 3.89 1.88 14.42
CA HIS A 98 4.34 1.19 15.62
C HIS A 98 4.07 -0.32 15.57
N ARG A 99 2.89 -0.74 15.08
CA ARG A 99 2.57 -2.16 14.90
C ARG A 99 3.47 -2.86 13.88
N THR A 100 3.95 -2.14 12.86
CA THR A 100 4.91 -2.66 11.88
C THR A 100 6.23 -3.02 12.54
N PHE A 101 6.70 -2.25 13.53
CA PHE A 101 7.93 -2.59 14.27
C PHE A 101 7.80 -3.90 15.04
N ASP A 102 6.64 -4.21 15.61
CA ASP A 102 6.43 -5.52 16.25
C ASP A 102 6.56 -6.69 15.25
N ILE A 103 6.16 -6.49 13.99
CA ILE A 103 6.30 -7.49 12.91
C ILE A 103 7.77 -7.61 12.49
N VAL A 104 8.50 -6.50 12.41
CA VAL A 104 9.96 -6.54 12.16
C VAL A 104 10.69 -7.28 13.28
N ASP A 105 10.37 -6.96 14.55
CA ASP A 105 10.97 -7.64 15.70
C ASP A 105 10.62 -9.14 15.72
N PHE A 106 9.44 -9.54 15.25
CA PHE A 106 9.07 -10.95 15.09
C PHE A 106 10.00 -11.65 14.08
N LEU A 107 10.26 -11.03 12.92
CA LEU A 107 11.18 -11.57 11.92
C LEU A 107 12.60 -11.69 12.46
N ARG A 108 13.09 -10.64 13.13
CA ARG A 108 14.44 -10.61 13.73
C ARG A 108 14.63 -11.66 14.83
N LYS A 109 13.60 -11.89 15.66
CA LYS A 109 13.60 -12.97 16.69
C LYS A 109 13.67 -14.37 16.10
N ASN A 110 13.25 -14.53 14.84
CA ASN A 110 13.33 -15.77 14.09
C ASN A 110 14.52 -15.78 13.12
N ASP A 111 15.57 -15.03 13.44
CA ASP A 111 16.84 -14.96 12.71
C ASP A 111 16.74 -14.48 11.26
N PHE A 112 15.71 -13.71 10.89
CA PHE A 112 15.65 -13.01 9.60
C PHE A 112 16.10 -11.56 9.73
N GLU A 113 16.82 -11.06 8.72
CA GLU A 113 17.01 -9.62 8.58
C GLU A 113 15.68 -9.00 8.18
N ALA A 114 15.31 -7.90 8.83
CA ALA A 114 14.11 -7.17 8.51
C ALA A 114 14.26 -5.69 8.90
N ASP A 115 13.88 -4.79 7.98
CA ASP A 115 13.84 -3.34 8.25
C ASP A 115 12.60 -2.70 7.62
N LEU A 116 12.04 -1.73 8.33
CA LEU A 116 11.01 -0.87 7.77
C LEU A 116 11.61 0.03 6.67
N ILE A 117 11.03 -0.02 5.47
CA ILE A 117 11.22 1.02 4.46
C ILE A 117 10.40 2.22 4.91
N HIS A 118 11.06 3.27 5.37
CA HIS A 118 10.38 4.39 6.02
C HIS A 118 9.38 5.05 5.04
N PRO A 119 8.06 5.09 5.32
CA PRO A 119 7.07 5.47 4.29
C PRO A 119 7.12 6.93 3.82
N LEU A 120 7.79 7.78 4.59
CA LEU A 120 8.03 9.19 4.24
C LEU A 120 9.37 9.41 3.54
N ASP A 121 10.19 8.37 3.39
CA ASP A 121 11.37 8.41 2.54
C ASP A 121 10.92 8.45 1.07
N ASP A 122 11.42 9.42 0.32
CA ASP A 122 11.12 9.64 -1.08
C ASP A 122 12.25 9.21 -2.02
N THR A 123 13.29 8.55 -1.49
CA THR A 123 14.36 7.90 -2.27
C THR A 123 13.82 6.82 -3.20
N VAL A 124 12.74 6.12 -2.81
CA VAL A 124 12.08 5.09 -3.62
C VAL A 124 10.57 5.23 -3.62
N SER A 125 9.94 4.96 -4.77
CA SER A 125 8.47 4.96 -4.87
C SER A 125 7.87 3.68 -4.29
N LEU A 126 7.31 3.75 -3.07
CA LEU A 126 6.56 2.63 -2.45
C LEU A 126 5.45 2.08 -3.36
N ARG A 127 4.80 2.92 -4.16
CA ARG A 127 3.77 2.46 -5.08
C ARG A 127 4.34 1.62 -6.22
N SER A 128 5.55 1.97 -6.66
CA SER A 128 6.24 1.21 -7.69
C SER A 128 6.74 -0.13 -7.13
N ILE A 129 7.18 -0.18 -5.86
CA ILE A 129 7.45 -1.45 -5.14
C ILE A 129 6.18 -2.30 -5.06
N ALA A 130 5.03 -1.69 -4.72
CA ALA A 130 3.77 -2.41 -4.64
C ALA A 130 3.38 -3.06 -5.99
N MET A 131 3.61 -2.36 -7.11
CA MET A 131 3.35 -2.91 -8.45
C MET A 131 4.18 -4.16 -8.78
N GLN A 132 5.40 -4.27 -8.23
CA GLN A 132 6.28 -5.44 -8.44
C GLN A 132 5.74 -6.72 -7.76
N SER A 133 4.75 -6.62 -6.86
CA SER A 133 4.10 -7.79 -6.23
C SER A 133 3.17 -8.58 -7.14
N ASN A 134 2.79 -8.02 -8.30
CA ASN A 134 1.72 -8.55 -9.15
C ASN A 134 0.33 -8.69 -8.45
N GLU A 135 0.15 -8.06 -7.30
CA GLU A 135 -1.11 -8.00 -6.55
C GLU A 135 -1.68 -6.58 -6.42
N CYS A 136 -0.94 -5.58 -6.90
CA CYS A 136 -1.34 -4.18 -6.85
C CYS A 136 -1.57 -3.64 -8.26
N VAL A 137 -2.51 -2.70 -8.38
CA VAL A 137 -2.61 -1.79 -9.54
C VAL A 137 -2.71 -0.36 -9.05
N ILE A 138 -2.13 0.58 -9.80
CA ILE A 138 -2.35 2.01 -9.58
C ILE A 138 -3.60 2.43 -10.33
N THR A 139 -4.62 2.82 -9.58
CA THR A 139 -5.89 3.28 -10.15
C THR A 139 -5.80 4.73 -10.63
N ARG A 140 -6.79 5.19 -11.42
CA ARG A 140 -6.81 6.55 -11.99
C ARG A 140 -6.66 7.67 -10.95
N ASN A 141 -7.19 7.49 -9.74
CA ASN A 141 -7.05 8.46 -8.65
C ASN A 141 -5.67 8.40 -7.95
N ASN A 142 -4.70 7.65 -8.52
CA ASN A 142 -3.31 7.53 -8.10
C ASN A 142 -3.13 6.79 -6.75
N MET A 143 -4.09 5.93 -6.40
CA MET A 143 -4.05 5.04 -5.24
C MET A 143 -3.61 3.63 -5.65
N CYS A 144 -2.82 2.98 -4.79
CA CYS A 144 -2.62 1.54 -4.84
C CYS A 144 -3.94 0.85 -4.51
N MET A 145 -4.32 -0.12 -5.34
CA MET A 145 -5.48 -0.96 -5.09
C MET A 145 -5.04 -2.41 -5.08
N PHE A 146 -5.52 -3.13 -4.07
CA PHE A 146 -5.44 -4.58 -3.96
C PHE A 146 -6.87 -5.16 -3.97
N LYS A 147 -7.02 -6.48 -3.93
CA LYS A 147 -8.36 -7.10 -3.94
C LYS A 147 -9.18 -6.76 -2.69
N GLU A 148 -8.49 -6.52 -1.58
CA GLU A 148 -9.05 -6.09 -0.29
C GLU A 148 -9.70 -4.70 -0.41
N GLY A 149 -9.15 -3.80 -1.24
CA GLY A 149 -9.75 -2.48 -1.44
C GLY A 149 -8.82 -1.43 -2.02
N ILE A 150 -9.37 -0.22 -2.15
CA ILE A 150 -8.66 0.99 -2.58
C ILE A 150 -8.38 1.95 -1.40
N ASN A 151 -9.04 1.75 -0.26
CA ASN A 151 -8.87 2.48 0.99
C ASN A 151 -7.79 1.83 1.87
N LEU A 152 -6.63 1.53 1.27
CA LEU A 152 -5.53 0.88 1.97
C LEU A 152 -4.37 1.84 2.21
N GLY A 153 -3.86 1.84 3.44
CA GLY A 153 -2.53 2.34 3.76
C GLY A 153 -1.51 1.21 3.73
N LEU A 154 -0.25 1.55 3.42
CA LEU A 154 0.80 0.57 3.19
C LEU A 154 2.01 0.83 4.09
N PHE A 155 2.52 -0.26 4.66
CA PHE A 155 3.83 -0.33 5.30
C PHE A 155 4.65 -1.41 4.60
N MET A 156 5.95 -1.18 4.42
CA MET A 156 6.81 -2.10 3.67
C MET A 156 8.02 -2.48 4.49
N ILE A 157 8.30 -3.78 4.57
CA ILE A 157 9.45 -4.34 5.28
C ILE A 157 10.36 -4.99 4.24
N LYS A 158 11.62 -4.56 4.15
CA LYS A 158 12.64 -5.33 3.42
C LYS A 158 13.12 -6.48 4.28
N THR A 159 13.38 -7.64 3.69
CA THR A 159 13.79 -8.84 4.42
C THR A 159 14.78 -9.72 3.66
N SER A 160 15.54 -10.54 4.39
CA SER A 160 16.42 -11.57 3.84
C SER A 160 15.69 -12.80 3.28
N ILE A 161 14.39 -12.98 3.54
CA ILE A 161 13.61 -14.17 3.12
C ILE A 161 13.46 -14.22 1.60
N LYS A 162 13.94 -15.30 0.96
CA LYS A 162 13.97 -15.46 -0.51
C LYS A 162 12.85 -16.35 -1.06
N ASN A 163 12.23 -17.19 -0.25
CA ASN A 163 11.21 -18.17 -0.66
C ASN A 163 9.77 -17.75 -0.31
N LEU A 164 9.49 -16.44 -0.29
CA LEU A 164 8.13 -15.92 -0.11
C LEU A 164 7.24 -16.31 -1.31
N PRO A 165 5.90 -16.40 -1.13
CA PRO A 165 4.99 -16.85 -2.17
C PRO A 165 4.72 -15.75 -3.20
N TYR A 166 5.72 -15.43 -4.02
CA TYR A 166 5.63 -14.39 -5.05
C TYR A 166 4.65 -14.77 -6.15
N LYS A 167 3.78 -13.82 -6.49
CA LYS A 167 2.85 -13.98 -7.61
C LYS A 167 3.54 -13.67 -8.95
N LYS A 168 3.38 -14.57 -9.92
CA LYS A 168 4.04 -14.45 -11.24
C LYS A 168 3.38 -13.44 -12.17
N GLU A 169 2.05 -13.28 -12.08
CA GLU A 169 1.27 -12.47 -13.01
C GLU A 169 0.21 -11.65 -12.28
N ASN A 170 -0.09 -10.47 -12.82
CA ASN A 170 -1.08 -9.57 -12.26
C ASN A 170 -2.47 -9.79 -12.89
N ASP A 171 -3.37 -10.41 -12.15
CA ASP A 171 -4.76 -10.70 -12.58
C ASP A 171 -5.71 -9.48 -12.46
N MET A 172 -5.19 -8.32 -12.06
CA MET A 172 -5.94 -7.09 -11.90
C MET A 172 -5.67 -6.05 -13.00
N LEU A 173 -4.86 -6.35 -14.02
CA LEU A 173 -4.52 -5.39 -15.10
C LEU A 173 -5.76 -4.85 -15.84
N TRP A 174 -6.87 -5.59 -15.83
CA TRP A 174 -8.16 -5.14 -16.36
C TRP A 174 -8.70 -3.85 -15.69
N VAL A 175 -8.22 -3.50 -14.51
CA VAL A 175 -8.62 -2.30 -13.76
C VAL A 175 -8.25 -1.03 -14.50
N GLU A 176 -7.15 -1.04 -15.26
CA GLU A 176 -6.76 0.10 -16.09
C GLU A 176 -7.81 0.40 -17.16
N ASP A 177 -8.27 -0.63 -17.86
CA ASP A 177 -9.35 -0.54 -18.85
C ASP A 177 -10.68 -0.11 -18.19
N PHE A 178 -10.99 -0.64 -17.01
CA PHE A 178 -12.14 -0.17 -16.24
C PHE A 178 -12.03 1.34 -15.91
N CYS A 179 -10.85 1.78 -15.45
CA CYS A 179 -10.60 3.16 -15.09
C CYS A 179 -10.63 4.12 -16.28
N SER A 180 -10.27 3.67 -17.48
CA SER A 180 -10.31 4.47 -18.72
C SER A 180 -11.73 4.93 -19.09
N THR A 181 -12.74 4.12 -18.74
CA THR A 181 -14.16 4.42 -19.02
C THR A 181 -14.92 4.97 -17.82
N CYS A 182 -14.43 4.76 -16.59
CA CYS A 182 -15.16 5.15 -15.39
C CYS A 182 -15.11 6.65 -15.09
N GLY A 183 -13.92 7.28 -15.10
CA GLY A 183 -13.75 8.73 -14.93
C GLY A 183 -14.20 9.39 -13.61
N VAL A 184 -14.94 8.71 -12.72
CA VAL A 184 -15.67 9.37 -11.61
C VAL A 184 -14.80 10.18 -10.65
N CYS A 185 -13.53 9.78 -10.45
CA CYS A 185 -12.60 10.52 -9.61
C CYS A 185 -12.19 11.87 -10.23
N ILE A 186 -12.15 11.95 -11.56
CA ILE A 186 -11.88 13.16 -12.33
C ILE A 186 -13.11 14.06 -12.26
N ASP A 187 -14.27 13.55 -12.69
CA ASP A 187 -15.53 14.29 -12.81
C ASP A 187 -16.02 14.91 -11.49
N ARG A 188 -15.66 14.28 -10.37
CA ARG A 188 -16.13 14.66 -9.03
C ARG A 188 -15.01 15.22 -8.14
N CYS A 189 -13.87 15.55 -8.73
CA CYS A 189 -12.79 16.20 -8.00
C CYS A 189 -13.19 17.65 -7.65
N PRO A 190 -13.26 18.04 -6.37
CA PRO A 190 -13.65 19.40 -5.99
C PRO A 190 -12.66 20.46 -6.48
N GLU A 191 -11.38 20.08 -6.64
CA GLU A 191 -10.29 21.00 -6.99
C GLU A 191 -9.87 20.89 -8.46
N ASN A 192 -10.57 20.09 -9.29
CA ASN A 192 -10.13 19.78 -10.66
C ASN A 192 -8.65 19.37 -10.73
N ALA A 193 -8.23 18.52 -9.79
CA ALA A 193 -6.84 18.15 -9.55
C ALA A 193 -6.29 17.09 -10.52
N PHE A 194 -6.88 16.96 -11.70
CA PHE A 194 -6.42 16.07 -12.76
C PHE A 194 -6.00 16.89 -13.99
N ASP A 195 -5.00 16.44 -14.73
CA ASP A 195 -4.61 17.02 -16.03
C ASP A 195 -5.39 16.37 -17.19
N GLU A 196 -5.06 16.75 -18.42
CA GLU A 196 -5.73 16.29 -19.65
C GLU A 196 -5.55 14.77 -19.87
N ASP A 197 -4.45 14.19 -19.39
CA ASP A 197 -4.20 12.75 -19.40
C ASP A 197 -4.94 12.00 -18.27
N GLY A 198 -5.59 12.75 -17.38
CA GLY A 198 -6.22 12.23 -16.17
C GLY A 198 -5.22 11.81 -15.09
N LYS A 199 -4.02 12.40 -15.05
CA LYS A 199 -3.03 12.23 -13.98
C LYS A 199 -3.25 13.28 -12.88
N VAL A 200 -2.98 12.89 -11.64
CA VAL A 200 -3.20 13.77 -10.47
C VAL A 200 -2.15 14.88 -10.40
N LYS A 201 -2.60 16.13 -10.44
CA LYS A 201 -1.82 17.35 -10.17
C LYS A 201 -1.61 17.51 -8.66
N ARG A 202 -0.49 16.97 -8.14
CA ARG A 202 -0.17 16.96 -6.70
C ARG A 202 -0.25 18.34 -6.02
N LYS A 203 0.10 19.42 -6.72
CA LYS A 203 0.06 20.79 -6.17
C LYS A 203 -1.37 21.29 -5.93
N VAL A 204 -2.33 20.79 -6.70
CA VAL A 204 -3.75 21.16 -6.68
C VAL A 204 -4.54 20.22 -5.76
N CYS A 205 -4.19 18.94 -5.72
CA CYS A 205 -4.88 17.95 -4.90
C CYS A 205 -4.75 18.25 -3.39
N THR A 206 -5.87 18.59 -2.74
CA THR A 206 -5.92 18.88 -1.30
C THR A 206 -5.77 17.63 -0.42
N ALA A 207 -5.77 16.43 -0.98
CA ALA A 207 -5.44 15.20 -0.25
C ALA A 207 -4.09 15.31 0.47
N HIS A 208 -3.09 15.92 -0.18
CA HIS A 208 -1.73 16.03 0.36
C HIS A 208 -1.56 17.06 1.49
N LYS A 209 -2.56 17.91 1.73
CA LYS A 209 -2.49 19.03 2.68
C LYS A 209 -3.57 18.98 3.75
N GLU A 210 -4.76 18.50 3.39
CA GLU A 210 -5.99 18.62 4.20
C GLU A 210 -6.75 17.29 4.33
N GLY A 211 -6.21 16.17 3.81
CA GLY A 211 -6.84 14.86 3.92
C GLY A 211 -8.09 14.69 3.05
N CYS A 212 -8.17 15.36 1.89
CA CYS A 212 -9.26 15.09 0.94
C CYS A 212 -9.25 13.62 0.45
N SER A 213 -10.39 12.95 0.60
CA SER A 213 -10.60 11.52 0.30
C SER A 213 -11.71 11.31 -0.75
N LYS A 214 -12.22 12.38 -1.36
CA LYS A 214 -13.45 12.35 -2.18
C LYS A 214 -13.38 11.35 -3.34
N CYS A 215 -12.22 11.26 -4.00
CA CYS A 215 -12.00 10.34 -5.11
C CYS A 215 -11.97 8.86 -4.67
N VAL A 216 -11.57 8.57 -3.43
CA VAL A 216 -11.63 7.22 -2.82
C VAL A 216 -13.08 6.88 -2.50
N LEU A 217 -13.77 7.75 -1.76
CA LEU A 217 -15.17 7.54 -1.34
C LEU A 217 -16.15 7.35 -2.50
N LEU A 218 -15.85 7.92 -3.67
CA LEU A 218 -16.67 7.80 -4.87
C LEU A 218 -16.27 6.64 -5.79
N CYS A 219 -15.10 6.04 -5.57
CA CYS A 219 -14.58 4.95 -6.39
C CYS A 219 -15.53 3.74 -6.33
N PRO A 220 -15.86 3.11 -7.46
CA PRO A 220 -16.65 1.88 -7.47
C PRO A 220 -16.03 0.75 -6.64
N PHE A 221 -14.69 0.67 -6.61
CA PHE A 221 -13.96 -0.32 -5.83
C PHE A 221 -14.14 -0.12 -4.32
N PHE A 222 -14.21 1.14 -3.85
CA PHE A 222 -14.57 1.43 -2.46
C PHE A 222 -16.03 1.11 -2.18
N LYS A 223 -16.96 1.63 -3.00
CA LYS A 223 -18.40 1.51 -2.75
C LYS A 223 -18.97 0.10 -2.87
N ARG A 224 -18.36 -0.75 -3.70
CA ARG A 224 -18.92 -2.05 -4.08
C ARG A 224 -17.98 -3.21 -3.81
N GLY A 225 -16.70 -2.96 -3.56
CA GLY A 225 -15.67 -3.99 -3.46
C GLY A 225 -15.22 -4.52 -4.84
N TYR A 226 -14.02 -5.12 -4.85
CA TYR A 226 -13.36 -5.64 -6.05
C TYR A 226 -14.25 -6.61 -6.84
N ASP A 227 -14.76 -7.66 -6.19
CA ASP A 227 -15.48 -8.75 -6.86
C ASP A 227 -16.74 -8.27 -7.59
N LYS A 228 -17.51 -7.36 -6.99
CA LYS A 228 -18.73 -6.83 -7.60
C LYS A 228 -18.41 -5.96 -8.81
N VAL A 229 -17.30 -5.21 -8.78
CA VAL A 229 -16.85 -4.41 -9.92
C VAL A 229 -16.35 -5.32 -11.03
N LYS A 230 -15.50 -6.31 -10.73
CA LYS A 230 -14.98 -7.30 -11.69
C LYS A 230 -16.10 -8.04 -12.41
N LYS A 231 -17.04 -8.62 -11.65
CA LYS A 231 -18.21 -9.32 -12.20
C LYS A 231 -19.05 -8.45 -13.15
N ARG A 232 -19.18 -7.15 -12.87
CA ARG A 232 -19.89 -6.21 -13.74
C ARG A 232 -19.11 -5.88 -15.00
N TYR A 233 -17.80 -5.73 -14.89
CA TYR A 233 -16.90 -5.48 -16.02
C TYR A 233 -16.89 -6.66 -16.99
N ASP A 234 -16.74 -7.90 -16.49
CA ASP A 234 -16.71 -9.10 -17.33
C ASP A 234 -18.03 -9.28 -18.11
N ARG A 235 -19.17 -9.05 -17.46
CA ARG A 235 -20.49 -9.08 -18.12
C ARG A 235 -20.64 -8.07 -19.26
N LYS A 236 -19.91 -6.95 -19.22
CA LYS A 236 -19.92 -5.95 -20.28
C LYS A 236 -19.03 -6.33 -21.45
N LYS A 237 -17.96 -7.11 -21.23
CA LYS A 237 -17.05 -7.56 -22.31
C LYS A 237 -17.59 -8.74 -23.13
N VAL A 238 -18.54 -9.49 -22.57
CA VAL A 238 -19.21 -10.61 -23.26
C VAL A 238 -20.39 -10.14 -24.12
N ARG A 239 -20.78 -8.86 -24.03
CA ARG A 239 -21.81 -8.23 -24.87
C ARG A 239 -21.17 -7.42 -25.98
#